data_AF-A0A4W4GUG0-F1
#
_entry.id   AF-A0A4W4GUG0-F1
#
_cell.length_a   1.000
_cell.length_b   1.000
_cell.length_c   1.000
_cell.angle_alpha   90.00
_cell.angle_beta   90.00
_cell.angle_gamma   90.00
#
_symmetry.space_group_name_H-M   'P 1'
#
loop_
_entity.id
_entity.type
_entity.pdbx_description
1 polymer ?
#
loop_
_entity_poly.entity_id
_entity_poly.type
_entity_poly.pdbx_seq_one_letter_code
_entity_poly.pdbx_strand_id
1 'polypeptide(L)' 'MVSYWRQAGLSYIRYSAICARVVRAALKPQLKTEAVKNAEASVKVTKLKTVSCEYLFKQMRMIYTLQ' A
#
# COMPACT_ATOMS: atom_id res chain seq x y z
N MET A 1 -2.84 19.77 17.52
CA MET A 1 -3.43 20.09 16.20
C MET A 1 -3.02 19.01 15.21
N VAL A 2 -3.94 18.12 14.85
CA VAL A 2 -3.71 17.00 13.91
C VAL A 2 -4.33 17.35 12.56
N SER A 3 -3.60 17.11 11.47
CA SER A 3 -4.09 17.36 10.12
C SER A 3 -5.41 16.62 9.85
N TYR A 4 -6.37 17.30 9.22
CA TYR A 4 -7.74 16.79 9.02
C TYR A 4 -7.79 15.39 8.38
N TRP A 5 -6.90 15.12 7.41
CA TRP A 5 -6.81 13.83 6.73
C TRP A 5 -6.28 12.70 7.62
N ARG A 6 -5.51 12.99 8.69
CA ARG A 6 -5.10 11.98 9.68
C ARG A 6 -6.28 11.57 10.56
N GLN A 7 -7.19 12.50 10.87
CA GLN A 7 -8.41 12.19 11.62
C GLN A 7 -9.34 11.29 10.81
N ALA A 8 -9.38 11.48 9.49
CA ALA A 8 -10.11 10.63 8.55
C ALA A 8 -9.43 9.26 8.28
N GLY A 9 -8.35 8.91 9.00
CA GLY A 9 -7.67 7.62 8.85
C GLY A 9 -6.88 7.46 7.55
N LEU A 10 -6.56 8.55 6.83
CA LEU A 10 -5.68 8.48 5.67
C LEU A 10 -4.22 8.43 6.10
N SER A 11 -3.50 7.44 5.58
CA SER A 11 -2.03 7.47 5.60
C SER A 11 -1.52 8.56 4.65
N TYR A 12 -0.34 9.09 4.95
CA TYR A 12 0.31 10.11 4.11
C TYR A 12 0.43 9.65 2.65
N ILE A 13 0.76 8.38 2.42
CA ILE A 13 0.86 7.75 1.10
C ILE A 13 -0.47 7.84 0.34
N ARG A 14 -1.58 7.54 1.02
CA ARG A 14 -2.91 7.61 0.40
C ARG A 14 -3.32 9.06 0.12
N TYR A 15 -3.02 9.97 1.05
CA TYR A 15 -3.31 11.39 0.89
C TYR A 15 -2.56 11.99 -0.32
N SER A 16 -1.25 11.76 -0.44
CA SER A 16 -0.45 12.27 -1.55
C SER A 16 -0.89 11.68 -2.90
N ALA A 17 -1.25 10.40 -2.94
CA ALA A 17 -1.80 9.76 -4.13
C ALA A 17 -3.11 10.42 -4.61
N ILE A 18 -4.02 10.78 -3.68
CA ILE A 18 -5.27 11.48 -4.02
C ILE A 18 -4.98 12.86 -4.59
N CYS A 19 -4.10 13.63 -3.94
CA CYS A 19 -3.70 14.96 -4.43
C CYS A 19 -3.13 14.88 -5.85
N ALA A 20 -2.23 13.91 -6.10
CA ALA A 20 -1.65 13.72 -7.41
C ALA A 20 -2.70 13.34 -8.47
N ARG A 21 -3.77 12.63 -8.12
CA ARG A 21 -4.89 12.35 -9.04
C ARG A 21 -5.67 13.61 -9.40
N VAL A 22 -5.98 14.44 -8.40
CA VAL A 22 -6.71 15.70 -8.60
C VAL A 22 -5.89 16.66 -9.48
N VAL A 23 -4.59 16.79 -9.23
CA VAL A 23 -3.69 17.62 -10.04
C VAL A 23 -3.70 17.16 -11.50
N ARG A 24 -3.57 15.86 -11.77
CA ARG A 24 -3.63 15.32 -13.14
C ARG A 24 -4.99 15.55 -13.82
N ALA A 25 -6.09 15.54 -13.05
CA ALA A 25 -7.42 15.83 -13.60
C ALA A 25 -7.57 17.29 -14.05
N ALA A 26 -6.88 18.21 -13.35
CA ALA A 26 -6.87 19.64 -13.63
C ALA A 26 -5.86 20.07 -14.72
N LEU A 27 -5.03 19.16 -15.24
CA LEU A 27 -4.10 19.45 -16.33
C LEU A 27 -4.82 19.68 -17.66
N LYS A 28 -4.18 20.46 -18.54
CA LYS A 28 -4.59 20.64 -19.94
C LYS A 28 -4.68 19.27 -20.65
N PRO A 29 -5.64 19.08 -21.57
CA PRO A 29 -5.89 17.78 -22.19
C PRO A 29 -4.67 17.21 -22.93
N GLN A 30 -3.81 18.07 -23.47
CA GLN A 30 -2.57 17.68 -24.16
C GLN A 30 -1.58 16.92 -23.26
N LEU A 31 -1.49 17.28 -21.98
CA LEU A 31 -0.56 16.69 -21.01
C LEU A 31 -1.21 15.62 -20.12
N LYS A 32 -2.54 15.54 -20.16
CA LYS A 32 -3.34 14.64 -19.32
C LYS A 32 -3.15 13.18 -19.73
N THR A 33 -3.08 12.90 -21.03
CA THR A 33 -2.88 11.55 -21.59
C THR A 33 -1.59 10.90 -21.10
N GLU A 34 -0.48 11.63 -21.10
CA GLU A 34 0.82 11.14 -20.62
C GLU A 34 0.81 10.97 -19.10
N ALA A 35 0.21 11.92 -18.38
CA ALA A 35 0.13 11.87 -16.93
C ALA A 35 -0.75 10.73 -16.41
N VAL A 36 -1.79 10.33 -17.14
CA VAL A 36 -2.66 9.20 -16.81
C VAL A 36 -1.93 7.87 -17.01
N LYS A 37 -1.18 7.71 -18.10
CA LYS A 37 -0.37 6.50 -18.34
C LYS A 37 0.62 6.23 -17.21
N ASN A 38 1.28 7.27 -16.71
CA ASN A 38 2.21 7.16 -15.59
C ASN A 38 1.55 6.83 -14.24
N ALA A 39 0.22 6.97 -14.12
CA ALA A 39 -0.52 6.70 -12.89
C ALA A 39 -0.98 5.24 -12.77
N GLU A 40 -0.83 4.42 -13.82
CA GLU A 40 -1.26 3.02 -13.84
C GLU A 40 -0.26 2.12 -13.09
N ALA A 41 -0.34 2.10 -11.77
CA ALA A 41 0.37 1.13 -10.95
C ALA A 41 -0.49 -0.14 -10.75
N SER A 42 -0.28 -1.17 -11.58
CA SER A 42 -0.91 -2.48 -11.41
C SER A 42 -0.13 -3.32 -10.40
N VAL A 43 -0.46 -3.19 -9.11
CA VAL A 43 0.12 -4.03 -8.04
C VAL A 43 -0.94 -5.01 -7.56
N LYS A 44 -0.79 -6.28 -7.92
CA LYS A 44 -1.59 -7.38 -7.35
C LYS A 44 -1.08 -7.67 -5.94
N VAL A 45 -1.83 -7.24 -4.93
CA VAL A 45 -1.52 -7.54 -3.53
C VAL A 45 -2.03 -8.95 -3.21
N THR A 46 -1.15 -9.94 -3.35
CA THR A 46 -1.42 -11.31 -2.90
C THR A 46 -1.15 -11.38 -1.40
N LYS A 47 -2.21 -11.48 -0.60
CA LYS A 47 -2.08 -11.80 0.82
C LYS A 47 -1.65 -13.25 0.94
N LEU A 48 -0.36 -13.48 1.20
CA LEU A 48 0.12 -14.81 1.57
C LEU A 48 -0.56 -15.18 2.89
N LYS A 49 -1.35 -16.26 2.89
CA LYS A 49 -1.91 -16.81 4.14
C LYS A 49 -0.74 -17.36 4.95
N THR A 50 -0.60 -16.88 6.19
CA THR A 50 0.43 -17.24 7.18
C THR A 50 0.43 -18.72 7.58
N VAL A 51 -0.48 -19.53 7.04
CA VAL A 51 -0.56 -20.97 7.32
C VAL A 51 0.74 -21.69 7.02
N SER A 52 1.53 -21.28 6.02
CA SER A 52 2.79 -21.96 5.67
C SER A 52 3.96 -21.63 6.62
N CYS A 53 3.92 -20.47 7.30
CA CYS A 53 5.05 -19.98 8.11
C CYS A 53 4.90 -20.32 9.60
N GLU A 54 3.67 -20.48 10.11
CA GLU A 54 3.43 -20.93 11.49
C GLU A 54 3.95 -22.35 11.75
N TYR A 55 3.87 -23.26 10.78
CA TYR A 55 4.40 -24.63 10.95
C TYR A 55 5.92 -24.65 11.13
N LEU A 56 6.66 -23.83 10.38
CA LEU A 56 8.12 -23.74 10.50
C LEU A 56 8.55 -23.12 11.82
N PHE A 57 7.84 -22.07 12.28
CA PHE A 57 8.16 -21.45 13.58
C PHE A 57 7.80 -22.36 14.76
N LYS A 58 6.71 -23.14 14.65
CA LYS A 58 6.32 -24.12 15.68
C LYS A 58 7.26 -25.33 15.73
N GLN A 59 7.72 -25.82 14.58
CA GLN A 59 8.76 -26.86 14.48
C GLN A 59 10.07 -26.38 15.11
N MET A 60 10.54 -25.19 14.75
CA MET A 60 11.80 -24.64 15.29
C MET A 60 11.71 -24.38 16.79
N ARG A 61 10.55 -23.92 17.30
CA ARG A 61 10.33 -23.73 18.75
C ARG A 61 10.31 -25.03 19.56
N MET A 62 9.79 -26.14 19.01
CA MET A 62 9.77 -27.42 19.72
C MET A 62 11.17 -28.04 19.89
N ILE A 63 12.10 -27.78 18.98
CA ILE A 63 13.48 -28.30 19.07
C ILE A 63 14.27 -27.64 20.21
N TYR A 64 14.07 -26.33 20.46
CA TYR A 64 14.83 -25.58 21.48
C TYR A 64 14.28 -25.70 22.92
N THR A 65 13.13 -26.35 23.14
CA THR A 65 12.53 -26.54 24.48
C THR A 65 12.68 -27.96 25.05
N LEU A 66 13.30 -28.88 24.30
CA LEU A 66 13.56 -30.27 24.68
C LEU A 66 15.05 -30.55 24.98
N GLN A 67 15.79 -29.50 25.36
CA GLN A 67 17.14 -29.59 25.91
C GLN A 67 17.19 -28.84 27.23
#